data_AF-A0A9D1L2F3-F1
#
_entry.id   AF-A0A9D1L2F3-F1
#
_cell.length_a   1.000
_cell.length_b   1.000
_cell.length_c   1.000
_cell.angle_alpha   90.00
_cell.angle_beta   90.00
_cell.angle_gamma   90.00
#
_symmetry.space_group_name_H-M   'P 1'
#
loop_
_entity.id
_entity.type
_entity.pdbx_description
1 polymer ?
#
loop_
_entity_poly.entity_id
_entity_poly.type
_entity_poly.pdbx_seq_one_letter_code
_entity_poly.pdbx_strand_id
1 'polypeptide(L)'
;MQDKEYGQIAAALRELTGIDGVYKVIEADEILEKLPAGSRPDKQRLSTLIRDLRDMNYLEVKYLTPDEYCLLTSRRLDELIAPAEEKVRTEQPAAAVPAKREEPAAKERPKLGARLFLIAFSGSMLGGMIVAALAIILQKFAL
;
A
#
# COMPACT_ATOMS: atom_id res chain seq x y z
N MET A 1 -14.89 -0.20 -18.60
CA MET A 1 -15.01 1.17 -18.07
C MET A 1 -14.13 1.34 -16.83
N GLN A 2 -14.22 0.43 -15.86
CA GLN A 2 -13.40 0.48 -14.62
C GLN A 2 -11.88 0.47 -14.88
N ASP A 3 -11.37 -0.26 -15.88
CA ASP A 3 -9.92 -0.25 -16.20
C ASP A 3 -9.39 1.15 -16.57
N LYS A 4 -10.22 1.99 -17.21
CA LYS A 4 -9.85 3.38 -17.51
C LYS A 4 -9.81 4.24 -16.24
N GLU A 5 -10.75 4.02 -15.31
CA GLU A 5 -10.79 4.73 -14.03
C GLU A 5 -9.58 4.35 -13.17
N TYR A 6 -9.24 3.06 -13.11
CA TYR A 6 -8.04 2.58 -12.42
C TYR A 6 -6.76 3.20 -13.00
N GLY A 7 -6.63 3.25 -14.33
CA GLY A 7 -5.46 3.87 -14.96
C GLY A 7 -5.33 5.37 -14.68
N GLN A 8 -6.44 6.11 -14.67
CA GLN A 8 -6.44 7.54 -14.35
C GLN A 8 -6.08 7.81 -12.88
N ILE A 9 -6.65 7.04 -11.95
CA ILE A 9 -6.34 7.16 -10.53
C ILE A 9 -4.90 6.71 -10.27
N ALA A 10 -4.43 5.64 -10.92
CA ALA A 10 -3.04 5.19 -10.83
C ALA A 10 -2.07 6.29 -11.29
N ALA A 11 -2.37 6.99 -12.40
CA ALA A 11 -1.56 8.10 -12.89
C ALA A 11 -1.53 9.28 -11.89
N ALA A 12 -2.68 9.69 -11.35
CA ALA A 12 -2.76 10.74 -10.35
C ALA A 12 -1.99 10.37 -9.06
N LEU A 13 -2.16 9.14 -8.57
CA LEU A 13 -1.43 8.65 -7.40
C LEU A 13 0.08 8.60 -7.65
N ARG A 14 0.51 8.20 -8.86
CA ARG A 14 1.93 8.14 -9.24
C ARG A 14 2.57 9.52 -9.25
N GLU A 15 1.86 10.52 -9.75
CA GLU A 15 2.31 11.92 -9.75
C GLU A 15 2.47 12.46 -8.32
N LEU A 16 1.53 12.16 -7.43
CA LEU A 16 1.54 12.64 -6.04
C LEU A 16 2.56 11.89 -5.15
N THR A 17 2.68 10.57 -5.32
CA THR A 17 3.54 9.74 -4.46
C THR A 17 4.98 9.57 -4.94
N GLY A 18 5.27 9.65 -6.25
CA GLY A 18 6.59 9.35 -6.79
C GLY A 18 6.98 7.87 -6.71
N ILE A 19 8.29 7.57 -6.81
CA ILE A 19 8.86 6.20 -6.74
C ILE A 19 9.80 6.09 -5.54
N ASP A 20 9.45 6.74 -4.45
CA ASP A 20 10.40 6.99 -3.36
C ASP A 20 10.40 5.83 -2.36
N GLY A 21 9.44 4.90 -2.48
CA GLY A 21 9.25 3.80 -1.53
C GLY A 21 8.87 4.27 -0.12
N VAL A 22 8.31 5.48 -0.02
CA VAL A 22 7.88 6.11 1.24
C VAL A 22 6.37 6.23 1.26
N TYR A 23 5.77 5.97 2.42
CA TYR A 23 4.35 6.23 2.65
C TYR A 23 4.10 7.73 2.65
N LYS A 24 3.23 8.20 1.75
CA LYS A 24 2.79 9.59 1.71
C LYS A 24 1.33 9.67 2.12
N VAL A 25 1.01 10.78 2.78
CA VAL A 25 -0.34 11.14 3.17
C VAL A 25 -0.87 12.06 2.08
N ILE A 26 -2.01 11.71 1.49
CA ILE A 26 -2.63 12.41 0.37
C ILE A 26 -4.09 12.60 0.70
N GLU A 27 -4.58 13.83 0.54
CA GLU A 27 -6.00 14.13 0.71
C GLU A 27 -6.83 13.64 -0.48
N ALA A 28 -8.07 13.25 -0.22
CA ALA A 28 -8.99 12.83 -1.28
C ALA A 28 -9.19 13.92 -2.33
N ASP A 29 -9.25 15.18 -1.89
CA ASP A 29 -9.48 16.32 -2.76
C ASP A 29 -8.27 16.58 -3.68
N GLU A 30 -7.03 16.35 -3.22
CA GLU A 30 -5.83 16.44 -4.06
C GLU A 30 -5.85 15.44 -5.24
N ILE A 31 -6.32 14.21 -5.00
CA ILE A 31 -6.45 13.20 -6.05
C ILE A 31 -7.55 13.62 -7.04
N LEU A 32 -8.67 14.14 -6.55
CA LEU A 32 -9.80 14.59 -7.36
C LEU A 32 -9.47 15.82 -8.23
N GLU A 33 -8.60 16.71 -7.74
CA GLU A 33 -8.12 17.86 -8.50
C GLU A 33 -7.24 17.44 -9.69
N LYS A 34 -6.43 16.39 -9.53
CA LYS A 34 -5.58 15.82 -10.58
C LYS A 34 -6.36 15.03 -11.63
N LEU A 35 -7.57 14.57 -11.30
CA LEU A 35 -8.42 13.82 -12.21
C LEU A 35 -9.13 14.75 -13.22
N PRO A 36 -9.26 14.35 -14.50
CA PRO A 36 -9.95 15.15 -15.50
C PRO A 36 -11.42 15.33 -15.11
N ALA A 37 -11.95 16.54 -15.29
CA ALA A 37 -13.25 16.97 -14.76
C ALA A 37 -14.46 16.11 -15.20
N GLY A 38 -14.33 15.33 -16.28
CA GLY A 38 -15.38 14.43 -16.78
C GLY A 38 -15.43 13.04 -16.14
N SER A 39 -14.46 12.67 -15.29
CA SER A 39 -14.37 11.33 -14.67
C SER A 39 -14.03 11.37 -13.19
N ARG A 40 -14.40 12.45 -12.49
CA ARG A 40 -14.21 12.57 -11.04
C ARG A 40 -15.16 11.61 -10.30
N PRO A 41 -14.65 10.56 -9.65
CA PRO A 41 -15.48 9.69 -8.82
C PRO A 41 -15.84 10.39 -7.51
N ASP A 42 -16.96 10.01 -6.89
CA ASP A 42 -17.29 10.46 -5.54
C ASP A 42 -16.27 9.96 -4.51
N LYS A 43 -16.12 10.64 -3.36
CA LYS A 43 -15.20 10.23 -2.27
C LYS A 43 -15.38 8.78 -1.84
N GLN A 44 -16.63 8.30 -1.77
CA GLN A 44 -16.95 6.90 -1.45
C GLN A 44 -16.47 5.93 -2.54
N ARG A 45 -16.62 6.32 -3.81
CA ARG A 45 -16.17 5.52 -4.95
C ARG A 45 -14.65 5.48 -5.03
N LEU A 46 -13.98 6.61 -4.79
CA LEU A 46 -12.53 6.69 -4.70
C LEU A 46 -11.98 5.78 -3.59
N SER A 47 -12.58 5.81 -2.40
CA SER A 47 -12.22 4.89 -1.30
C SER A 47 -12.35 3.41 -1.68
N THR A 48 -13.35 3.05 -2.49
CA THR A 48 -13.53 1.68 -2.98
C THR A 48 -12.42 1.33 -3.98
N LEU A 49 -12.15 2.20 -4.95
CA LEU A 49 -11.13 2.00 -5.97
C LEU A 49 -9.72 1.88 -5.37
N ILE A 50 -9.39 2.67 -4.34
CA ILE A 50 -8.10 2.58 -3.64
C ILE A 50 -7.99 1.24 -2.89
N ARG A 51 -9.08 0.73 -2.31
CA ARG A 51 -9.09 -0.61 -1.68
C ARG A 51 -8.87 -1.70 -2.73
N ASP A 52 -9.55 -1.62 -3.87
CA ASP A 52 -9.38 -2.58 -4.96
C ASP A 52 -7.92 -2.58 -5.47
N LEU A 53 -7.32 -1.40 -5.67
CA LEU A 53 -5.92 -1.25 -6.06
C LEU A 53 -4.94 -1.82 -5.01
N ARG A 54 -5.26 -1.68 -3.72
CA ARG A 54 -4.50 -2.30 -2.63
C ARG A 54 -4.61 -3.83 -2.69
N ASP A 55 -5.81 -4.36 -2.86
CA ASP A 55 -6.05 -5.81 -2.88
C ASP A 55 -5.38 -6.48 -4.09
N MET A 56 -5.26 -5.76 -5.21
CA MET A 56 -4.49 -6.16 -6.39
C MET A 56 -2.96 -5.99 -6.23
N ASN A 57 -2.47 -5.56 -5.07
CA ASN A 57 -1.06 -5.30 -4.76
C ASN A 57 -0.40 -4.19 -5.61
N TYR A 58 -1.19 -3.22 -6.10
CA TYR A 58 -0.65 -2.02 -6.75
C TYR A 58 -0.28 -0.93 -5.74
N LEU A 59 -0.90 -0.95 -4.56
CA LEU A 59 -0.71 0.01 -3.48
C LEU A 59 -0.49 -0.71 -2.15
N GLU A 60 0.39 -0.18 -1.32
CA GLU A 60 0.41 -0.49 0.11
C GLU A 60 -0.26 0.63 0.88
N VAL A 61 -1.27 0.30 1.68
CA VAL A 61 -2.05 1.29 2.45
C VAL A 61 -1.89 1.03 3.93
N LYS A 62 -1.45 2.04 4.68
CA LYS A 62 -1.28 1.96 6.14
C LYS A 62 -2.57 2.28 6.87
N TYR A 63 -3.26 3.34 6.44
CA TYR A 63 -4.59 3.70 6.91
C TYR A 63 -5.36 4.41 5.80
N LEU A 64 -6.69 4.29 5.84
CA LEU A 64 -7.59 4.80 4.82
C LEU A 64 -8.79 5.45 5.52
N THR A 65 -8.92 6.76 5.34
CA THR A 65 -10.10 7.53 5.76
C THR A 65 -10.78 8.14 4.52
N PRO A 66 -12.05 8.56 4.60
CA PRO A 66 -12.74 9.14 3.44
C PRO A 66 -12.08 10.40 2.88
N ASP A 67 -11.38 11.16 3.74
CA ASP A 67 -10.76 12.44 3.40
C ASP A 67 -9.24 12.35 3.25
N GLU A 68 -8.59 11.38 3.88
CA GLU A 68 -7.12 11.24 3.88
C GLU A 68 -6.68 9.78 3.68
N TYR A 69 -5.69 9.60 2.80
CA TYR A 69 -5.11 8.31 2.45
C TYR A 69 -3.61 8.28 2.75
N CYS A 70 -3.16 7.32 3.56
CA CYS A 70 -1.73 7.05 3.74
C CYS A 70 -1.32 5.81 2.97
N LEU A 71 -0.66 6.03 1.84
CA LEU A 71 -0.37 4.99 0.87
C LEU A 71 1.04 5.10 0.28
N LEU A 72 1.52 3.98 -0.23
CA LEU A 72 2.78 3.81 -0.94
C LEU A 72 2.48 3.14 -2.27
N THR A 73 2.96 3.73 -3.36
CA THR A 73 2.74 3.19 -4.71
C THR A 73 3.79 2.16 -5.07
N SER A 74 3.34 0.99 -5.53
CA SER A 74 4.22 -0.08 -6.00
C SER A 74 4.71 0.20 -7.42
N ARG A 75 5.82 -0.42 -7.82
CA ARG A 75 6.31 -0.39 -9.22
C ARG A 75 5.32 -1.01 -10.20
N ARG A 76 4.44 -1.90 -9.74
CA ARG A 76 3.40 -2.52 -10.57
C ARG A 76 2.31 -1.53 -10.96
N LEU A 77 2.19 -0.40 -10.25
CA LEU A 77 1.22 0.65 -10.59
C LEU A 77 1.47 1.21 -12.00
N ASP A 78 2.71 1.19 -12.47
CA ASP A 78 3.07 1.59 -13.84
C ASP A 78 2.41 0.69 -14.90
N GLU A 79 2.12 -0.59 -14.58
CA GLU A 79 1.40 -1.52 -15.46
C GLU A 79 -0.05 -1.07 -15.73
N LEU A 80 -0.64 -0.21 -14.88
CA LEU A 80 -1.98 0.35 -15.04
C LEU A 80 -1.98 1.72 -15.73
N ILE A 81 -0.84 2.40 -15.74
CA ILE A 81 -0.65 3.70 -16.41
C ILE A 81 -0.25 3.47 -17.88
N ALA A 82 0.67 2.52 -18.12
CA ALA A 82 1.14 2.10 -19.44
C ALA A 82 0.07 1.58 -20.44
N PRO A 83 -1.10 1.02 -20.08
CA PRO A 83 -2.12 0.60 -21.05
C PRO A 83 -2.74 1.77 -21.83
N ALA A 84 -2.43 3.02 -21.49
CA ALA A 84 -2.85 4.19 -22.26
C ALA A 84 -1.80 4.70 -23.28
N GLU A 85 -0.52 4.35 -23.16
CA GLU A 85 0.55 4.91 -24.02
C GLU A 85 1.22 3.90 -24.96
N GLU A 86 1.12 2.58 -24.74
CA GLU A 86 1.86 1.61 -25.56
C GLU A 86 0.96 0.87 -26.57
N LYS A 87 0.43 1.62 -27.55
CA LYS A 87 0.03 1.04 -28.85
C LYS A 87 0.70 1.70 -30.05
N VAL A 88 1.77 2.45 -29.84
CA VAL A 88 2.60 3.01 -30.93
C VAL A 88 4.06 2.78 -30.59
N ARG A 89 4.79 2.09 -31.48
CA ARG A 89 6.18 1.58 -31.39
C ARG A 89 6.27 0.25 -30.62
N THR A 90 6.34 -0.92 -31.25
CA THR A 90 7.25 -1.24 -32.36
C THR A 90 6.83 -2.57 -33.02
N GLU A 91 6.27 -2.53 -34.22
CA GLU A 91 6.56 -3.54 -35.25
C GLU A 91 7.82 -3.00 -35.94
N GLN A 92 8.99 -3.64 -36.05
CA GLN A 92 9.45 -4.91 -36.66
C GLN A 92 11.01 -4.89 -36.55
N PRO A 93 11.83 -5.88 -36.98
CA PRO A 93 11.64 -7.32 -37.18
C PRO A 93 12.81 -8.20 -36.64
N ALA A 94 12.59 -9.52 -36.60
CA ALA A 94 13.52 -10.64 -36.85
C ALA A 94 14.98 -10.62 -36.32
N ALA A 95 15.30 -11.55 -35.40
CA ALA A 95 16.07 -12.77 -35.70
C ALA A 95 16.65 -13.45 -34.44
N ALA A 96 16.66 -14.79 -34.46
CA ALA A 96 17.44 -15.74 -33.65
C ALA A 96 16.92 -16.14 -32.23
N VAL A 97 16.12 -17.22 -32.24
CA VAL A 97 15.91 -18.27 -31.21
C VAL A 97 17.26 -19.03 -30.99
N PRO A 98 17.55 -19.93 -29.98
CA PRO A 98 16.77 -20.45 -28.82
C PRO A 98 17.55 -20.59 -27.48
N ALA A 99 16.87 -21.22 -26.50
CA ALA A 99 17.32 -21.86 -25.24
C ALA A 99 17.13 -20.98 -23.99
N LYS A 100 16.41 -21.39 -22.94
CA LYS A 100 16.30 -22.72 -22.34
C LYS A 100 15.05 -22.75 -21.43
N ARG A 101 14.26 -23.82 -21.49
CA ARG A 101 13.18 -24.16 -20.55
C ARG A 101 13.77 -25.07 -19.48
N GLU A 102 13.63 -24.72 -18.20
CA GLU A 102 13.55 -25.62 -17.01
C GLU A 102 13.51 -24.79 -15.70
N GLU A 103 12.29 -24.61 -15.17
CA GLU A 103 11.78 -24.72 -13.78
C GLU A 103 12.52 -24.17 -12.50
N PRO A 104 11.81 -24.03 -11.35
CA PRO A 104 11.81 -22.85 -10.48
C PRO A 104 12.75 -22.95 -9.26
N ALA A 105 13.27 -21.81 -8.79
CA ALA A 105 13.98 -21.72 -7.51
C ALA A 105 13.25 -20.78 -6.56
N ALA A 106 12.59 -21.39 -5.57
CA ALA A 106 11.90 -20.75 -4.47
C ALA A 106 12.80 -19.75 -3.73
N LYS A 107 12.36 -18.48 -3.66
CA LYS A 107 12.96 -17.50 -2.75
C LYS A 107 12.57 -17.86 -1.32
N GLU A 108 13.57 -18.21 -0.53
CA GLU A 108 13.50 -18.45 0.90
C GLU A 108 12.79 -17.29 1.61
N ARG A 109 11.70 -17.60 2.31
CA ARG A 109 11.05 -16.68 3.23
C ARG A 109 11.92 -16.57 4.48
N PRO A 110 12.40 -15.38 4.88
CA PRO A 110 13.11 -15.26 6.15
C PRO A 110 12.13 -15.60 7.29
N LYS A 111 12.60 -16.46 8.22
CA LYS A 111 11.87 -16.93 9.41
C LYS A 111 11.55 -15.77 10.35
N LEU A 112 10.46 -15.05 10.06
CA LEU A 112 9.99 -13.89 10.82
C LEU A 112 9.32 -14.27 12.16
N GLY A 113 8.98 -15.54 12.37
CA GLY A 113 8.21 -15.99 13.54
C GLY A 113 8.96 -15.90 14.88
N ALA A 114 10.28 -16.09 14.88
CA ALA A 114 11.06 -16.14 16.13
C ALA A 114 11.30 -14.76 16.76
N ARG A 115 11.28 -13.68 15.96
CA ARG A 115 11.52 -12.30 16.46
C ARG A 115 10.27 -11.64 17.03
N LEU A 116 9.07 -12.00 16.58
CA LEU A 116 7.82 -11.46 17.14
C LEU A 116 7.49 -12.02 18.53
N PHE A 117 7.88 -13.26 18.85
CA PHE A 117 7.68 -13.83 20.19
C PHE A 117 8.50 -13.13 21.30
N LEU A 118 9.69 -12.61 20.96
CA LEU A 118 10.54 -11.91 21.94
C LEU A 118 10.04 -10.49 22.28
N ILE A 119 9.31 -9.85 21.37
CA ILE A 119 8.76 -8.50 21.58
C ILE A 119 7.48 -8.54 22.44
N ALA A 120 6.69 -9.62 22.33
CA ALA A 120 5.47 -9.78 23.13
C ALA A 120 5.74 -10.08 24.61
N PHE A 121 6.92 -10.60 24.97
CA PHE A 121 7.25 -10.99 26.34
C PHE A 121 7.88 -9.86 27.18
N SER A 122 8.45 -8.82 26.56
CA SER A 122 9.13 -7.72 27.28
C SER A 122 8.20 -6.62 27.78
N GLY A 123 6.98 -6.49 27.24
CA GLY A 123 5.98 -5.50 27.69
C GLY A 123 5.27 -5.86 28.99
N SER A 124 5.14 -7.16 29.31
CA SER A 124 4.43 -7.66 30.49
C SER A 124 5.11 -7.25 31.81
N MET A 125 6.44 -7.24 31.83
CA MET A 125 7.20 -7.04 33.07
C MET A 125 7.20 -5.58 33.55
N LEU A 126 7.14 -4.61 32.63
CA LEU A 126 7.11 -3.19 32.97
C LEU A 126 5.70 -2.71 33.34
N GLY A 127 4.65 -3.26 32.70
CA GLY A 127 3.26 -2.95 33.05
C GLY A 127 2.84 -3.49 34.42
N GLY A 128 3.30 -4.69 34.79
CA GLY A 128 2.97 -5.31 36.08
C GLY A 128 3.47 -4.51 37.29
N MET A 129 4.67 -3.92 37.22
CA MET A 129 5.22 -3.10 38.31
C MET A 129 4.40 -1.82 38.57
N ILE A 130 3.85 -1.20 37.52
CA ILE A 130 3.04 0.02 37.64
C ILE A 130 1.70 -0.30 38.32
N VAL A 131 1.05 -1.39 37.91
CA VAL A 131 -0.23 -1.81 38.50
C VAL A 131 -0.06 -2.20 39.97
N ALA A 132 1.02 -2.92 40.31
CA ALA A 132 1.32 -3.28 41.69
C ALA A 132 1.57 -2.04 42.58
N ALA A 133 2.33 -1.06 42.09
CA ALA A 133 2.56 0.19 42.82
C ALA A 133 1.27 0.98 43.07
N LEU A 134 0.39 1.08 42.07
CA LEU A 134 -0.91 1.74 42.20
C LEU A 134 -1.83 1.00 43.20
N ALA A 135 -1.84 -0.33 43.20
CA ALA A 135 -2.65 -1.11 44.13
C ALA A 135 -2.23 -0.87 45.59
N ILE A 136 -0.93 -0.82 45.88
CA ILE A 136 -0.41 -0.54 47.23
C ILE A 136 -0.78 0.88 47.69
N ILE A 137 -0.69 1.87 46.79
CA ILE A 137 -1.09 3.25 47.09
C ILE A 137 -2.58 3.31 47.42
N LEU A 138 -3.43 2.69 46.58
CA LEU A 138 -4.87 2.67 46.79
C LEU A 138 -5.26 1.96 48.09
N GLN A 139 -4.62 0.83 48.43
CA GLN A 139 -4.86 0.15 49.71
C GLN A 139 -4.52 1.03 50.91
N LYS A 140 -3.47 1.85 50.83
CA LYS A 140 -3.07 2.76 51.91
C LYS A 140 -4.02 3.95 52.10
N PHE A 141 -4.81 4.31 51.08
CA PHE A 141 -5.84 5.36 51.16
C PHE A 141 -7.25 4.80 51.36
N ALA A 142 -7.45 3.50 51.17
CA ALA A 142 -8.73 2.82 51.37
C ALA A 142 -8.85 2.13 52.75
N LEU A 143 -7.81 2.22 53.60
CA LEU A 143 -7.76 1.67 54.96
C LEU A 143 -7.66 2.79 56.00
#